data_AF-A0A7G8BWK9-F1
#
_entry.id   AF-A0A7G8BWK9-F1
#
_cell.length_a   1.000
_cell.length_b   1.000
_cell.length_c   1.000
_cell.angle_alpha   90.00
_cell.angle_beta   90.00
_cell.angle_gamma   90.00
#
_symmetry.space_group_name_H-M   'P 1'
#
loop_
_entity.id
_entity.type
_entity.pdbx_description
1 polymer ?
#
loop_
_entity_poly.entity_id
_entity_poly.type
_entity_poly.pdbx_seq_one_letter_code
_entity_poly.pdbx_strand_id
1 'polypeptide(L)'
;MKCEMARDNVILAYYGELPDELASTLEQHLMTCEECRAELSALEGIEPQLATLPVAEPTPNLLAQSRMRLDDALDAIPPHGFFTRLRANFFLWVGHLRSAPALATLLIGVGFIGGNFLNRYEVAKQPQPQPASTSSVPAQSVVASVTGIDRTPDSEMVQVHYNRIVPETIEGSLDSKEIRDLLMKATTSPTDGIRANSVQLLASECKAGHECAARDDGKGVRGALLVSLRYDKDPGVRLKALEGLESYIGQDRRVRDAVLESLAHDPDAQVRMAAVSLLTPVQHDSSVRQVLRTVSTQDENPYIRTVSYNTLQGSDSIQ
;
A
#
# COMPACT_ATOMS: atom_id res chain seq x y z
N MET A 1 -40.52 21.20 -1.88
CA MET A 1 -39.18 21.77 -1.71
C MET A 1 -39.27 23.10 -0.96
N LYS A 2 -38.26 23.46 -0.14
CA LYS A 2 -38.17 24.78 0.51
C LYS A 2 -37.56 25.81 -0.44
N CYS A 3 -37.89 27.10 -0.28
CA CYS A 3 -37.40 28.15 -1.18
C CYS A 3 -35.87 28.20 -1.26
N GLU A 4 -35.14 28.10 -0.14
CA GLU A 4 -33.66 28.09 -0.14
C GLU A 4 -33.06 27.05 -1.10
N MET A 5 -33.55 25.79 -1.01
CA MET A 5 -33.13 24.70 -1.90
C MET A 5 -33.58 24.93 -3.35
N ALA A 6 -34.73 25.58 -3.54
CA ALA A 6 -35.20 25.92 -4.88
C ALA A 6 -34.27 26.91 -5.58
N ARG A 7 -33.74 27.91 -4.85
CA ARG A 7 -32.82 28.91 -5.40
C ARG A 7 -31.53 28.27 -5.92
N ASP A 8 -30.93 27.37 -5.15
CA ASP A 8 -29.73 26.65 -5.57
C ASP A 8 -30.00 25.78 -6.80
N ASN A 9 -31.14 25.09 -6.82
CA ASN A 9 -31.54 24.24 -7.95
C ASN A 9 -31.90 25.04 -9.21
N VAL A 10 -32.38 26.28 -9.09
CA VAL A 10 -32.62 27.18 -10.23
C VAL A 10 -31.31 27.51 -10.96
N ILE A 11 -30.21 27.74 -10.23
CA ILE A 11 -28.88 27.99 -10.83
C ILE A 11 -28.40 26.76 -11.60
N LEU A 12 -28.50 25.58 -10.98
CA LEU A 12 -28.10 24.32 -11.63
C LEU A 12 -28.98 24.01 -12.85
N ALA A 13 -30.29 24.31 -12.78
CA ALA A 13 -31.20 24.13 -13.90
C ALA A 13 -30.83 25.05 -15.07
N TYR A 14 -30.47 26.31 -14.80
CA TYR A 14 -30.06 27.28 -15.81
C TYR A 14 -28.83 26.83 -16.60
N TYR A 15 -27.83 26.23 -15.93
CA TYR A 15 -26.64 25.67 -16.59
C TYR A 15 -26.84 24.26 -17.17
N GLY A 16 -28.04 23.67 -17.03
CA GLY A 16 -28.31 22.30 -17.48
C GLY A 16 -27.63 21.22 -16.64
N GLU A 17 -27.24 21.54 -15.40
CA GLU A 17 -26.53 20.65 -14.47
C GLU A 17 -27.44 20.07 -13.37
N LEU A 18 -28.75 20.36 -13.41
CA LEU A 18 -29.70 19.83 -12.44
C LEU A 18 -29.93 18.32 -12.66
N PRO A 19 -29.79 17.48 -11.62
CA PRO A 19 -30.13 16.06 -11.70
C PRO A 19 -31.61 15.83 -12.04
N ASP A 20 -31.90 14.85 -12.90
CA ASP A 20 -33.26 14.51 -13.37
C ASP A 20 -34.25 14.26 -12.22
N GLU A 21 -33.78 13.67 -11.11
CA GLU A 21 -34.59 13.39 -9.91
C GLU A 21 -35.16 14.66 -9.28
N LEU A 22 -34.45 15.79 -9.38
CA LEU A 22 -34.84 17.06 -8.78
C LEU A 22 -35.62 17.95 -9.74
N ALA A 23 -35.54 17.71 -11.06
CA ALA A 23 -36.20 18.52 -12.09
C ALA A 23 -37.72 18.63 -11.88
N SER A 24 -38.40 17.50 -11.69
CA SER A 24 -39.85 17.47 -11.47
C SER A 24 -40.27 18.17 -10.17
N THR A 25 -39.43 18.09 -9.13
CA THR A 25 -39.71 18.71 -7.83
C THR A 25 -39.51 20.23 -7.87
N LEU A 26 -38.56 20.71 -8.67
CA LEU A 26 -38.33 22.12 -8.93
C LEU A 26 -39.47 22.71 -9.76
N GLU A 27 -39.89 22.02 -10.83
CA GLU A 27 -40.99 22.45 -11.69
C GLU A 27 -42.30 22.63 -10.89
N GLN A 28 -42.64 21.67 -10.01
CA GLN A 28 -43.79 21.78 -9.11
C GLN A 28 -43.69 22.97 -8.15
N HIS A 29 -42.49 23.28 -7.67
CA HIS A 29 -42.27 24.43 -6.79
C HIS A 29 -42.40 25.76 -7.55
N LEU A 30 -41.87 25.85 -8.77
CA LEU A 30 -41.95 27.05 -9.62
C LEU A 30 -43.39 27.35 -10.07
N MET A 31 -44.27 26.34 -10.13
CA MET A 31 -45.71 26.54 -10.37
C MET A 31 -46.43 27.25 -9.21
N THR A 32 -45.91 27.13 -7.98
CA THR A 32 -46.60 27.60 -6.77
C THR A 32 -45.93 28.80 -6.10
N CYS A 33 -44.63 28.99 -6.29
CA CYS A 33 -43.86 30.08 -5.69
C CYS A 33 -43.53 31.16 -6.72
N GLU A 34 -44.05 32.38 -6.53
CA GLU A 34 -43.80 33.53 -7.41
C GLU A 34 -42.37 34.06 -7.29
N GLU A 35 -41.79 34.07 -6.08
CA GLU A 35 -40.43 34.56 -5.85
C GLU A 35 -39.38 33.74 -6.61
N CYS A 36 -39.42 32.41 -6.49
CA CYS A 36 -38.48 31.52 -7.19
C CYS A 36 -38.66 31.57 -8.72
N ARG A 37 -39.89 31.81 -9.20
CA ARG A 37 -40.16 32.01 -10.64
C ARG A 37 -39.57 33.33 -11.14
N ALA A 38 -39.68 34.39 -10.35
CA ALA A 38 -39.08 35.68 -10.67
C ALA A 38 -37.55 35.57 -10.77
N GLU A 39 -36.91 34.82 -9.86
CA GLU A 39 -35.46 34.57 -9.89
C GLU A 39 -35.01 33.81 -11.15
N LEU A 40 -35.72 32.75 -11.55
CA LEU A 40 -35.43 32.04 -12.80
C LEU A 40 -35.55 32.98 -14.01
N SER A 41 -36.63 33.77 -14.09
CA SER A 41 -36.82 34.71 -15.19
C SER A 41 -35.77 35.83 -15.23
N ALA A 42 -35.25 36.23 -14.07
CA ALA A 42 -34.17 37.21 -13.97
C ALA A 42 -32.86 36.64 -14.54
N LEU A 43 -32.57 35.36 -14.26
CA LEU A 43 -31.39 34.68 -14.83
C LEU A 43 -31.51 34.50 -16.35
N GLU A 44 -32.66 34.04 -16.84
CA GLU A 44 -32.94 33.92 -18.28
C GLU A 44 -32.85 35.26 -19.01
N GLY A 45 -33.23 36.36 -18.34
CA GLY A 45 -33.16 37.71 -18.89
C GLY A 45 -31.73 38.27 -19.06
N ILE A 46 -30.73 37.70 -18.38
CA ILE A 46 -29.32 38.12 -18.49
C ILE A 46 -28.69 37.61 -19.79
N GLU A 47 -29.04 36.40 -20.23
CA GLU A 47 -28.48 35.78 -21.44
C GLU A 47 -28.60 36.63 -22.71
N PRO A 48 -29.78 37.16 -23.09
CA PRO A 48 -29.90 37.99 -24.29
C PRO A 48 -29.12 39.30 -24.15
N GLN A 49 -28.94 39.82 -22.93
CA GLN A 49 -28.14 41.03 -22.69
C GLN A 49 -26.65 40.74 -22.87
N LEU A 50 -26.16 39.63 -22.31
CA LEU A 50 -24.77 39.19 -22.49
C LEU A 50 -24.46 38.85 -23.96
N ALA A 51 -25.42 38.27 -24.68
CA ALA A 51 -25.26 37.93 -26.10
C ALA A 51 -25.08 39.15 -27.01
N THR A 52 -25.47 40.36 -26.57
CA THR A 52 -25.21 41.61 -27.31
C THR A 52 -23.81 42.15 -27.13
N LEU A 53 -23.07 41.66 -26.13
CA LEU A 53 -21.69 42.08 -25.88
C LEU A 53 -20.76 41.40 -26.90
N PRO A 54 -19.84 42.16 -27.52
CA PRO A 54 -18.86 41.56 -28.41
C PRO A 54 -17.98 40.59 -27.62
N VAL A 55 -17.78 39.39 -28.15
CA VAL A 55 -16.84 38.42 -27.60
C VAL A 55 -15.44 39.00 -27.70
N ALA A 56 -14.85 39.34 -26.56
CA ALA A 56 -13.48 39.83 -26.51
C ALA A 56 -12.51 38.68 -26.79
N GLU A 57 -11.93 38.66 -27.99
CA GLU A 57 -10.85 37.73 -28.29
C GLU A 57 -9.59 38.09 -27.48
N PRO A 58 -9.00 37.13 -26.76
CA PRO A 58 -7.76 37.39 -26.04
C PRO A 58 -6.64 37.74 -27.02
N THR A 59 -5.76 38.67 -26.63
CA THR A 59 -4.63 39.06 -27.49
C THR A 59 -3.75 37.85 -27.82
N PRO A 60 -3.15 37.78 -29.03
CA PRO A 60 -2.27 36.67 -29.41
C PRO A 60 -1.11 36.47 -28.42
N ASN A 61 -0.61 37.55 -27.83
CA ASN A 61 0.46 37.50 -26.83
C ASN A 61 -0.01 36.86 -25.52
N LEU A 62 -1.21 37.19 -25.04
CA LEU A 62 -1.78 36.58 -23.84
C LEU A 62 -2.06 35.09 -24.06
N LEU A 63 -2.55 34.71 -25.24
CA LEU A 63 -2.74 33.30 -25.60
C LEU A 63 -1.41 32.54 -25.64
N ALA A 64 -0.38 33.10 -26.28
CA ALA A 64 0.94 32.49 -26.35
C ALA A 64 1.55 32.33 -24.95
N GLN A 65 1.48 33.36 -24.11
CA GLN A 65 1.98 33.30 -22.73
C GLN A 65 1.21 32.28 -21.87
N SER A 66 -0.11 32.20 -22.03
CA SER A 66 -0.95 31.25 -21.30
C SER A 66 -0.64 29.81 -21.70
N ARG A 67 -0.43 29.55 -23.00
CA ARG A 67 -0.01 28.24 -23.51
C ARG A 67 1.36 27.85 -23.00
N MET A 68 2.34 28.76 -23.07
CA MET A 68 3.68 28.49 -22.55
C MET A 68 3.67 28.17 -21.05
N ARG A 69 2.92 28.95 -20.24
CA ARG A 69 2.77 28.66 -18.80
C ARG A 69 2.06 27.33 -18.53
N LEU A 70 1.09 26.97 -19.37
CA LEU A 70 0.41 25.69 -19.26
C LEU A 70 1.37 24.53 -19.59
N ASP A 71 2.14 24.65 -20.67
CA ASP A 71 3.16 23.66 -21.05
C ASP A 71 4.21 23.51 -19.94
N ASP A 72 4.73 24.62 -19.41
CA ASP A 72 5.65 24.62 -18.27
C ASP A 72 5.03 23.93 -17.03
N ALA A 73 3.75 24.21 -16.75
CA ALA A 73 3.04 23.61 -15.63
C ALA A 73 2.81 22.11 -15.83
N LEU A 74 2.54 21.66 -17.07
CA LEU A 74 2.37 20.25 -17.43
C LEU A 74 3.70 19.50 -17.34
N ASP A 75 4.80 20.11 -17.79
CA ASP A 75 6.15 19.55 -17.70
C ASP A 75 6.68 19.50 -16.26
N ALA A 76 6.25 20.45 -15.42
CA ALA A 76 6.55 20.46 -13.99
C ALA A 76 5.76 19.41 -13.19
N ILE A 77 4.74 18.78 -13.77
CA ILE A 77 4.04 17.68 -13.09
C ILE A 77 5.00 16.49 -13.01
N PRO A 78 5.35 16.02 -11.80
CA PRO A 78 6.30 14.93 -11.65
C PRO A 78 5.87 13.71 -12.47
N PRO A 79 6.81 13.05 -13.17
CA PRO A 79 6.48 11.90 -14.00
C PRO A 79 5.77 10.88 -13.12
N HIS A 80 4.53 10.60 -13.47
CA HIS A 80 3.70 9.65 -12.74
C HIS A 80 4.43 8.31 -12.78
N GLY A 81 4.66 7.72 -11.62
CA GLY A 81 5.39 6.45 -11.50
C GLY A 81 4.87 5.41 -12.49
N PHE A 82 5.74 4.49 -12.88
CA PHE A 82 5.43 3.42 -13.83
C PHE A 82 4.05 2.76 -13.58
N PHE A 83 3.67 2.60 -12.30
CA PHE A 83 2.38 2.04 -11.88
C PHE A 83 1.15 2.91 -12.18
N THR A 84 1.24 4.24 -12.13
CA THR A 84 0.12 5.12 -12.49
C THR A 84 -0.08 5.18 -14.01
N ARG A 85 0.99 5.12 -14.81
CA ARG A 85 0.89 4.92 -16.27
C ARG A 85 0.30 3.57 -16.63
N LEU A 86 0.71 2.49 -15.94
CA LEU A 86 0.17 1.15 -16.17
C LEU A 86 -1.33 1.09 -15.86
N ARG A 87 -1.77 1.71 -14.75
CA ARG A 87 -3.18 1.74 -14.33
C ARG A 87 -4.05 2.57 -15.27
N ALA A 88 -3.58 3.75 -15.69
CA ALA A 88 -4.31 4.60 -16.62
C ALA A 88 -4.50 3.92 -17.99
N ASN A 89 -3.44 3.29 -18.53
CA ASN A 89 -3.54 2.54 -19.78
C ASN A 89 -4.38 1.26 -19.65
N PHE A 90 -4.36 0.59 -18.50
CA PHE A 90 -5.18 -0.61 -18.28
C PHE A 90 -6.68 -0.28 -18.34
N PHE A 91 -7.13 0.80 -17.70
CA PHE A 91 -8.55 1.18 -17.73
C PHE A 91 -9.02 1.63 -19.12
N LEU A 92 -8.19 2.36 -19.87
CA LEU A 92 -8.49 2.72 -21.27
C LEU A 92 -8.51 1.50 -22.20
N TRP A 93 -7.63 0.52 -21.99
CA TRP A 93 -7.55 -0.70 -22.79
C TRP A 93 -8.72 -1.67 -22.52
N VAL A 94 -9.14 -1.79 -21.25
CA VAL A 94 -10.32 -2.60 -20.85
C VAL A 94 -11.62 -2.03 -21.45
N GLY A 95 -11.71 -0.71 -21.65
CA GLY A 95 -12.84 -0.08 -22.34
C GLY A 95 -12.99 -0.52 -23.81
N HIS A 96 -11.88 -0.66 -24.54
CA HIS A 96 -11.87 -1.09 -25.95
C HIS A 96 -12.01 -2.62 -26.15
N LEU A 97 -11.70 -3.43 -25.14
CA LEU A 97 -11.83 -4.88 -25.23
C LEU A 97 -13.30 -5.36 -25.21
N ARG A 98 -14.21 -4.50 -24.74
CA ARG A 98 -15.66 -4.80 -24.70
C ARG A 98 -16.34 -4.70 -26.08
N SER A 99 -15.67 -4.14 -27.09
CA SER A 99 -16.24 -3.89 -28.43
C SER A 99 -15.69 -4.77 -29.56
N ALA A 100 -14.73 -5.68 -29.33
CA ALA A 100 -14.13 -6.48 -30.41
C ALA A 100 -13.60 -7.86 -29.94
N PRO A 101 -14.44 -8.91 -29.86
CA PRO A 101 -14.02 -10.25 -29.40
C PRO A 101 -12.99 -10.94 -30.32
N ALA A 102 -12.89 -10.55 -31.59
CA ALA A 102 -11.91 -11.10 -32.54
C ALA A 102 -10.45 -10.67 -32.23
N LEU A 103 -10.25 -9.53 -31.56
CA LEU A 103 -8.92 -9.01 -31.24
C LEU A 103 -8.35 -9.74 -30.00
N ALA A 104 -9.22 -10.12 -29.06
CA ALA A 104 -8.85 -10.90 -27.89
C ALA A 104 -8.32 -12.30 -28.26
N THR A 105 -8.95 -12.98 -29.21
CA THR A 105 -8.47 -14.31 -29.67
C THR A 105 -7.16 -14.21 -30.44
N LEU A 106 -6.96 -13.14 -31.21
CA LEU A 106 -5.70 -12.89 -31.94
C LEU A 106 -4.54 -12.62 -30.97
N LEU A 107 -4.76 -11.82 -29.92
CA LEU A 107 -3.73 -11.55 -28.91
C LEU A 107 -3.37 -12.77 -28.08
N ILE A 108 -4.36 -13.61 -27.72
CA ILE A 108 -4.10 -14.89 -27.04
C ILE A 108 -3.34 -15.83 -27.99
N GLY A 109 -3.71 -15.89 -29.27
CA GLY A 109 -3.02 -16.71 -30.27
C GLY A 109 -1.56 -16.28 -30.51
N VAL A 110 -1.32 -14.98 -30.68
CA VAL A 110 0.02 -14.42 -30.87
C VAL A 110 0.85 -14.53 -29.58
N GLY A 111 0.24 -14.34 -28.41
CA GLY A 111 0.88 -14.56 -27.12
C GLY A 111 1.26 -16.01 -26.88
N PHE A 112 0.40 -16.96 -27.27
CA PHE A 112 0.66 -18.39 -27.14
C PHE A 112 1.76 -18.87 -28.10
N ILE A 113 1.73 -18.42 -29.35
CA ILE A 113 2.74 -18.78 -30.36
C ILE A 113 4.09 -18.09 -30.04
N GLY A 114 4.05 -16.80 -29.69
CA GLY A 114 5.25 -16.03 -29.30
C GLY A 114 5.88 -16.53 -28.00
N GLY A 115 5.07 -16.84 -26.99
CA GLY A 115 5.55 -17.41 -25.72
C GLY A 115 6.17 -18.79 -25.90
N ASN A 116 5.58 -19.66 -26.74
CA ASN A 116 6.14 -20.99 -27.01
C ASN A 116 7.44 -20.91 -27.83
N PHE A 117 7.56 -19.95 -28.76
CA PHE A 117 8.79 -19.76 -29.53
C PHE A 117 9.94 -19.22 -28.66
N LEU A 118 9.67 -18.28 -27.75
CA LEU A 118 10.65 -17.76 -26.78
C LEU A 118 11.09 -18.83 -25.79
N ASN A 119 10.16 -19.63 -25.26
CA ASN A 119 10.48 -20.75 -24.36
C ASN A 119 11.39 -21.77 -25.05
N ARG A 120 11.11 -22.14 -26.30
CA ARG A 120 11.96 -23.05 -27.07
C ARG A 120 13.32 -22.45 -27.43
N TYR A 121 13.40 -21.12 -27.59
CA TYR A 121 14.66 -20.42 -27.82
C TYR A 121 15.53 -20.35 -26.55
N GLU A 122 14.94 -20.16 -25.37
CA GLU A 122 15.63 -20.24 -24.08
C GLU A 122 16.09 -21.66 -23.75
N VAL A 123 15.27 -22.69 -24.02
CA VAL A 123 15.64 -24.10 -23.84
C VAL A 123 16.75 -24.52 -24.81
N ALA A 124 16.79 -23.98 -26.03
CA ALA A 124 17.87 -24.23 -26.99
C ALA A 124 19.19 -23.49 -26.67
N LYS A 125 19.15 -22.45 -25.82
CA LYS A 125 20.31 -21.68 -25.36
C LYS A 125 20.74 -21.99 -23.92
N GLN A 126 20.04 -22.88 -23.22
CA GLN A 126 20.53 -23.40 -21.94
C GLN A 126 21.85 -24.16 -22.15
N PRO A 127 22.95 -23.74 -21.50
CA PRO A 127 24.20 -24.48 -21.54
C PRO A 127 23.97 -25.88 -20.94
N GLN A 128 24.33 -26.94 -21.68
CA GLN A 128 24.37 -28.30 -21.15
C GLN A 128 25.22 -28.33 -19.87
N PRO A 129 24.71 -28.84 -18.73
CA PRO A 129 25.52 -28.97 -17.52
C PRO A 129 26.59 -30.05 -17.74
N GLN A 130 27.84 -29.61 -17.87
CA GLN A 130 28.99 -30.49 -17.66
C GLN A 130 29.07 -30.81 -16.15
N PRO A 131 29.47 -32.03 -15.76
CA PRO A 131 29.64 -32.37 -14.36
C PRO A 131 30.77 -31.52 -13.75
N ALA A 132 30.41 -30.58 -12.89
CA ALA A 132 31.36 -29.70 -12.22
C ALA A 132 32.18 -30.52 -11.21
N SER A 133 33.49 -30.55 -11.44
CA SER A 133 34.47 -30.91 -10.40
C SER A 133 34.43 -29.82 -9.32
N THR A 134 34.20 -30.24 -8.08
CA THR A 134 34.29 -29.38 -6.90
C THR A 134 35.71 -28.83 -6.77
N SER A 135 35.83 -27.50 -6.77
CA SER A 135 37.03 -26.81 -6.31
C SER A 135 36.60 -25.67 -5.41
N SER A 136 36.70 -25.91 -4.11
CA SER A 136 36.62 -24.92 -3.05
C SER A 136 37.90 -24.07 -3.06
N VAL A 137 37.78 -22.79 -3.38
CA VAL A 137 38.83 -21.77 -3.17
C VAL A 137 38.18 -20.54 -2.53
N PRO A 138 38.80 -19.92 -1.50
CA PRO A 138 38.14 -18.97 -0.62
C PRO A 138 38.02 -17.56 -1.23
N ALA A 139 36.99 -16.85 -0.77
CA ALA A 139 36.55 -15.52 -1.19
C ALA A 139 37.65 -14.55 -1.66
N GLN A 140 37.56 -14.11 -2.91
CA GLN A 140 38.26 -12.94 -3.44
C GLN A 140 37.22 -11.88 -3.84
N SER A 141 37.08 -10.88 -2.98
CA SER A 141 36.14 -9.77 -3.11
C SER A 141 36.60 -8.77 -4.18
N VAL A 142 35.69 -8.10 -4.87
CA VAL A 142 36.00 -7.14 -5.95
C VAL A 142 36.10 -5.71 -5.40
N VAL A 143 37.16 -5.00 -5.76
CA VAL A 143 37.42 -3.58 -5.44
C VAL A 143 36.50 -2.65 -6.25
N ALA A 144 35.70 -1.80 -5.59
CA ALA A 144 34.85 -0.80 -6.25
C ALA A 144 35.56 0.47 -6.73
N SER A 145 36.57 0.99 -6.02
CA SER A 145 37.39 2.10 -6.56
C SER A 145 38.66 2.32 -5.75
N VAL A 146 39.78 2.61 -6.41
CA VAL A 146 41.05 2.98 -5.77
C VAL A 146 41.06 4.48 -5.50
N THR A 147 41.22 4.87 -4.23
CA THR A 147 41.15 6.25 -3.74
C THR A 147 42.50 6.96 -3.63
N GLY A 148 43.62 6.23 -3.68
CA GLY A 148 44.95 6.82 -3.64
C GLY A 148 46.07 5.81 -3.85
N ILE A 149 47.17 6.23 -4.48
CA ILE A 149 48.37 5.43 -4.73
C ILE A 149 49.59 6.28 -4.38
N ASP A 150 50.30 5.91 -3.31
CA ASP A 150 51.53 6.58 -2.89
C ASP A 150 52.74 5.65 -3.09
N ARG A 151 53.79 6.15 -3.77
CA ARG A 151 55.04 5.39 -3.99
C ARG A 151 56.09 5.82 -2.99
N THR A 152 56.68 4.84 -2.30
CA THR A 152 57.77 5.10 -1.35
C THR A 152 59.07 5.41 -2.11
N PRO A 153 59.73 6.58 -1.90
CA PRO A 153 60.97 6.95 -2.59
C PRO A 153 62.09 5.93 -2.36
N ASP A 154 62.93 5.71 -3.39
CA ASP A 154 64.02 4.73 -3.44
C ASP A 154 63.63 3.25 -3.24
N SER A 155 62.35 2.90 -3.46
CA SER A 155 61.91 1.49 -3.49
C SER A 155 60.87 1.20 -4.60
N GLU A 156 60.67 -0.07 -4.90
CA GLU A 156 59.60 -0.54 -5.79
C GLU A 156 58.25 -0.75 -5.07
N MET A 157 58.13 -0.31 -3.82
CA MET A 157 56.93 -0.50 -3.01
C MET A 157 55.91 0.63 -3.21
N VAL A 158 54.63 0.26 -3.33
CA VAL A 158 53.52 1.19 -3.55
C VAL A 158 52.38 0.84 -2.59
N GLN A 159 51.79 1.85 -1.96
CA GLN A 159 50.62 1.70 -1.09
C GLN A 159 49.36 2.17 -1.82
N VAL A 160 48.33 1.32 -1.86
CA VAL A 160 47.10 1.51 -2.64
C VAL A 160 45.88 1.47 -1.71
N HIS A 161 45.07 2.54 -1.70
CA HIS A 161 43.83 2.65 -0.93
C HIS A 161 42.62 2.39 -1.81
N TYR A 162 41.60 1.63 -1.37
CA TYR A 162 40.41 1.34 -2.19
C TYR A 162 39.11 1.01 -1.42
N ASN A 163 37.94 1.20 -2.06
CA ASN A 163 36.58 0.87 -1.59
C ASN A 163 35.98 -0.36 -2.30
N ARG A 164 34.90 -0.99 -1.80
CA ARG A 164 34.17 -2.16 -2.40
C ARG A 164 32.65 -1.99 -2.43
N ILE A 165 32.00 -2.36 -3.55
CA ILE A 165 30.56 -2.27 -3.86
C ILE A 165 30.26 -3.30 -4.98
N VAL A 166 29.88 -4.53 -4.64
CA VAL A 166 29.20 -5.40 -5.61
C VAL A 166 27.86 -5.78 -4.99
N PRO A 167 26.73 -5.37 -5.60
CA PRO A 167 25.44 -5.90 -5.18
C PRO A 167 25.41 -7.39 -5.50
N GLU A 168 25.18 -8.20 -4.48
CA GLU A 168 25.00 -9.65 -4.61
C GLU A 168 23.52 -9.97 -4.57
N THR A 169 23.10 -10.88 -5.45
CA THR A 169 21.74 -11.44 -5.45
C THR A 169 21.83 -12.89 -5.02
N ILE A 170 20.98 -13.27 -4.07
CA ILE A 170 20.82 -14.65 -3.62
C ILE A 170 19.39 -15.09 -3.90
N GLU A 171 19.25 -16.29 -4.47
CA GLU A 171 17.98 -16.95 -4.69
C GLU A 171 17.96 -18.28 -3.94
N GLY A 172 16.83 -18.62 -3.34
CA GLY A 172 16.68 -19.87 -2.60
C GLY A 172 15.38 -19.92 -1.79
N SER A 173 15.25 -20.96 -0.97
CA SER A 173 14.05 -21.19 -0.14
C SER A 173 14.05 -20.31 1.12
N LEU A 174 12.85 -19.93 1.57
CA LEU A 174 12.61 -19.31 2.89
C LEU A 174 13.03 -20.21 4.06
N ASP A 175 13.14 -21.53 3.82
CA ASP A 175 13.67 -22.47 4.80
C ASP A 175 15.19 -22.32 5.01
N SER A 176 15.92 -21.75 4.03
CA SER A 176 17.37 -21.63 4.11
C SER A 176 17.78 -20.65 5.20
N LYS A 177 18.80 -21.03 5.98
CA LYS A 177 19.31 -20.19 7.06
C LYS A 177 19.85 -18.87 6.53
N GLU A 178 20.53 -18.87 5.38
CA GLU A 178 21.08 -17.63 4.80
C GLU A 178 19.98 -16.63 4.43
N ILE A 179 18.92 -17.06 3.73
CA ILE A 179 17.82 -16.17 3.32
C ILE A 179 17.05 -15.69 4.54
N ARG A 180 16.81 -16.58 5.52
CA ARG A 180 16.16 -16.20 6.77
C ARG A 180 16.94 -15.13 7.52
N ASP A 181 18.26 -15.26 7.62
CA ASP A 181 19.11 -14.26 8.29
C ASP A 181 19.07 -12.91 7.55
N LEU A 182 19.01 -12.90 6.22
CA LEU A 182 18.85 -11.69 5.42
C LEU A 182 17.48 -11.03 5.62
N LEU A 183 16.40 -11.81 5.64
CA LEU A 183 15.05 -11.33 5.93
C LEU A 183 14.98 -10.77 7.36
N MET A 184 15.53 -11.48 8.33
CA MET A 184 15.63 -11.03 9.72
C MET A 184 16.33 -9.67 9.81
N LYS A 185 17.43 -9.48 9.08
CA LYS A 185 18.11 -8.18 9.01
C LYS A 185 17.24 -7.11 8.33
N ALA A 186 16.54 -7.47 7.25
CA ALA A 186 15.66 -6.58 6.50
C ALA A 186 14.47 -6.06 7.32
N THR A 187 14.05 -6.74 8.40
CA THR A 187 13.01 -6.22 9.33
C THR A 187 13.39 -4.91 10.02
N THR A 188 14.67 -4.54 10.04
CA THR A 188 15.16 -3.29 10.63
C THR A 188 15.56 -2.24 9.57
N SER A 189 15.26 -2.50 8.30
CA SER A 189 15.63 -1.62 7.18
C SER A 189 15.03 -0.21 7.32
N PRO A 190 15.75 0.87 6.97
CA PRO A 190 15.16 2.21 6.97
C PRO A 190 14.03 2.35 5.94
N THR A 191 13.99 1.49 4.91
CA THR A 191 12.98 1.50 3.84
C THR A 191 11.73 0.72 4.25
N ASP A 192 10.60 1.42 4.31
CA ASP A 192 9.32 0.87 4.80
C ASP A 192 8.87 -0.35 3.98
N GLY A 193 8.94 -0.30 2.65
CA GLY A 193 8.58 -1.44 1.80
C GLY A 193 9.44 -2.69 2.01
N ILE A 194 10.72 -2.53 2.33
CA ILE A 194 11.63 -3.67 2.60
C ILE A 194 11.27 -4.30 3.95
N ARG A 195 11.07 -3.49 5.00
CA ARG A 195 10.63 -4.02 6.31
C ARG A 195 9.30 -4.74 6.19
N ALA A 196 8.32 -4.11 5.54
CA ALA A 196 6.97 -4.66 5.41
C ALA A 196 6.92 -5.97 4.62
N ASN A 197 7.71 -6.10 3.56
CA ASN A 197 7.80 -7.35 2.80
C ASN A 197 8.53 -8.43 3.61
N SER A 198 9.60 -8.07 4.30
CA SER A 198 10.34 -9.03 5.12
C SER A 198 9.51 -9.57 6.27
N VAL A 199 8.86 -8.68 7.03
CA VAL A 199 7.96 -9.06 8.13
C VAL A 199 6.80 -9.91 7.62
N GLN A 200 6.25 -9.61 6.44
CA GLN A 200 5.19 -10.42 5.83
C GLN A 200 5.64 -11.84 5.52
N LEU A 201 6.80 -12.02 4.88
CA LEU A 201 7.36 -13.34 4.56
C LEU A 201 7.67 -14.13 5.84
N LEU A 202 8.29 -13.48 6.83
CA LEU A 202 8.58 -14.10 8.11
C LEU A 202 7.30 -14.46 8.89
N ALA A 203 6.27 -13.64 8.82
CA ALA A 203 4.97 -13.90 9.42
C ALA A 203 4.26 -15.08 8.76
N SER A 204 4.29 -15.20 7.42
CA SER A 204 3.70 -16.33 6.71
C SER A 204 4.40 -17.65 7.03
N GLU A 205 5.74 -17.66 7.09
CA GLU A 205 6.50 -18.83 7.51
C GLU A 205 6.19 -19.22 8.95
N CYS A 206 6.12 -18.22 9.84
CA CYS A 206 5.79 -18.43 11.24
C CYS A 206 4.38 -19.02 11.42
N LYS A 207 3.40 -18.54 10.65
CA LYS A 207 2.02 -19.07 10.63
C LYS A 207 1.95 -20.48 10.05
N ALA A 208 2.79 -20.80 9.07
CA ALA A 208 2.93 -22.15 8.53
C ALA A 208 3.63 -23.13 9.51
N GLY A 209 4.17 -22.63 10.63
CA GLY A 209 4.87 -23.44 11.65
C GLY A 209 6.35 -23.64 11.36
N HIS A 210 6.90 -22.98 10.33
CA HIS A 210 8.30 -23.10 9.95
C HIS A 210 9.19 -22.19 10.79
N GLU A 211 10.10 -22.78 11.56
CA GLU A 211 11.24 -22.09 12.19
C GLU A 211 10.86 -20.84 13.01
N CYS A 212 9.69 -20.88 13.63
CA CYS A 212 9.18 -19.85 14.53
C CYS A 212 9.22 -20.28 16.00
N ALA A 213 10.14 -21.16 16.35
CA ALA A 213 10.33 -21.62 17.71
C ALA A 213 10.66 -20.45 18.65
N ALA A 214 10.11 -20.50 19.87
CA ALA A 214 10.53 -19.61 20.93
C ALA A 214 12.00 -19.90 21.26
N ARG A 215 12.82 -18.86 21.20
CA ARG A 215 14.19 -18.92 21.73
C ARG A 215 14.26 -18.15 23.04
N ASP A 216 15.06 -18.65 23.97
CA ASP A 216 15.24 -18.03 25.30
C ASP A 216 15.94 -16.67 25.20
N ASP A 217 16.78 -16.48 24.19
CA ASP A 217 17.46 -15.22 23.89
C ASP A 217 16.54 -14.14 23.30
N GLY A 218 15.27 -14.46 23.03
CA GLY A 218 14.31 -13.55 22.38
C GLY A 218 14.67 -13.24 20.93
N LYS A 219 15.64 -13.94 20.34
CA LYS A 219 16.06 -13.79 18.94
C LYS A 219 15.31 -14.77 18.05
N GLY A 220 15.53 -14.66 16.74
CA GLY A 220 14.86 -15.48 15.73
C GLY A 220 13.52 -14.89 15.28
N VAL A 221 12.82 -15.63 14.42
CA VAL A 221 11.64 -15.14 13.68
C VAL A 221 10.58 -14.58 14.62
N ARG A 222 10.18 -15.34 15.64
CA ARG A 222 9.20 -14.90 16.65
C ARG A 222 9.63 -13.62 17.35
N GLY A 223 10.92 -13.52 17.70
CA GLY A 223 11.51 -12.35 18.33
C GLY A 223 11.44 -11.09 17.44
N ALA A 224 11.79 -11.22 16.16
CA ALA A 224 11.68 -10.10 15.22
C ALA A 224 10.23 -9.66 15.00
N LEU A 225 9.27 -10.58 14.95
CA LEU A 225 7.86 -10.22 14.87
C LEU A 225 7.40 -9.48 16.13
N LEU A 226 7.83 -9.90 17.32
CA LEU A 226 7.53 -9.17 18.57
C LEU A 226 8.12 -7.76 18.60
N VAL A 227 9.37 -7.60 18.13
CA VAL A 227 10.00 -6.28 18.02
C VAL A 227 9.26 -5.41 17.02
N SER A 228 8.90 -5.97 15.85
CA SER A 228 8.14 -5.26 14.81
C SER A 228 6.77 -4.80 15.33
N LEU A 229 6.06 -5.68 16.05
CA LEU A 229 4.78 -5.37 16.66
C LEU A 229 4.86 -4.23 17.69
N ARG A 230 5.91 -4.18 18.50
CA ARG A 230 6.04 -3.17 19.56
C ARG A 230 6.52 -1.82 19.08
N TYR A 231 7.40 -1.81 18.08
CA TYR A 231 8.22 -0.63 17.79
C TYR A 231 8.18 -0.16 16.33
N ASP A 232 7.61 -0.92 15.38
CA ASP A 232 7.55 -0.41 14.01
C ASP A 232 6.60 0.79 13.93
N LYS A 233 7.07 1.85 13.26
CA LYS A 233 6.31 3.07 13.03
C LYS A 233 5.09 2.83 12.13
N ASP A 234 5.17 1.87 11.22
CA ASP A 234 4.13 1.58 10.23
C ASP A 234 3.08 0.61 10.81
N PRO A 235 1.80 1.02 10.95
CA PRO A 235 0.73 0.14 11.43
C PRO A 235 0.55 -1.11 10.56
N GLY A 236 0.82 -1.04 9.25
CA GLY A 236 0.74 -2.18 8.35
C GLY A 236 1.78 -3.27 8.69
N VAL A 237 2.96 -2.87 9.16
CA VAL A 237 3.99 -3.82 9.63
C VAL A 237 3.54 -4.47 10.95
N ARG A 238 2.99 -3.68 11.88
CA ARG A 238 2.47 -4.18 13.16
C ARG A 238 1.32 -5.17 12.96
N LEU A 239 0.40 -4.89 12.03
CA LEU A 239 -0.67 -5.82 11.64
C LEU A 239 -0.13 -7.15 11.10
N LYS A 240 0.81 -7.11 10.16
CA LYS A 240 1.45 -8.33 9.62
C LYS A 240 2.15 -9.13 10.72
N ALA A 241 2.77 -8.46 11.69
CA ALA A 241 3.37 -9.12 12.83
C ALA A 241 2.33 -9.82 13.71
N LEU A 242 1.16 -9.20 13.97
CA LEU A 242 0.04 -9.84 14.68
C LEU A 242 -0.44 -11.10 13.94
N GLU A 243 -0.60 -11.03 12.62
CA GLU A 243 -1.05 -12.17 11.80
C GLU A 243 -0.09 -13.37 11.90
N GLY A 244 1.23 -13.14 11.91
CA GLY A 244 2.22 -14.20 12.05
C GLY A 244 2.28 -14.81 13.45
N LEU A 245 1.90 -14.04 14.48
CA LEU A 245 1.97 -14.44 15.88
C LEU A 245 0.71 -15.16 16.40
N GLU A 246 -0.39 -15.14 15.63
CA GLU A 246 -1.71 -15.69 15.96
C GLU A 246 -1.65 -17.07 16.61
N SER A 247 -0.99 -18.04 15.99
CA SER A 247 -0.95 -19.45 16.45
C SER A 247 -0.22 -19.65 17.78
N TYR A 248 0.54 -18.66 18.24
CA TYR A 248 1.40 -18.76 19.42
C TYR A 248 0.85 -18.05 20.65
N ILE A 249 -0.26 -17.32 20.54
CA ILE A 249 -0.86 -16.55 21.65
C ILE A 249 -1.24 -17.44 22.84
N GLY A 250 -1.75 -18.65 22.56
CA GLY A 250 -2.08 -19.63 23.60
C GLY A 250 -0.87 -20.29 24.26
N GLN A 251 0.27 -20.34 23.57
CA GLN A 251 1.44 -21.14 23.96
C GLN A 251 2.55 -20.29 24.58
N ASP A 252 2.76 -19.07 24.11
CA ASP A 252 3.85 -18.19 24.52
C ASP A 252 3.31 -16.96 25.24
N ARG A 253 3.64 -16.85 26.53
CA ARG A 253 3.25 -15.70 27.36
C ARG A 253 3.80 -14.38 26.81
N ARG A 254 5.01 -14.37 26.24
CA ARG A 254 5.61 -13.14 25.68
C ARG A 254 4.82 -12.61 24.50
N VAL A 255 4.28 -13.52 23.68
CA VAL A 255 3.42 -13.17 22.56
C VAL A 255 2.10 -12.60 23.07
N ARG A 256 1.46 -13.29 24.02
CA ARG A 256 0.22 -12.80 24.63
C ARG A 256 0.39 -11.42 25.27
N ASP A 257 1.48 -11.19 26.00
CA ASP A 257 1.78 -9.90 26.61
C ASP A 257 1.97 -8.79 25.57
N ALA A 258 2.66 -9.08 24.45
CA ALA A 258 2.82 -8.11 23.37
C ALA A 258 1.50 -7.77 22.67
N VAL A 259 0.62 -8.75 22.44
CA VAL A 259 -0.71 -8.52 21.85
C VAL A 259 -1.60 -7.72 22.81
N LEU A 260 -1.50 -7.97 24.12
CA LEU A 260 -2.20 -7.19 25.15
C LEU A 260 -1.70 -5.74 25.20
N GLU A 261 -0.40 -5.53 25.08
CA GLU A 261 0.20 -4.19 25.00
C GLU A 261 -0.28 -3.44 23.76
N SER A 262 -0.33 -4.10 22.59
CA SER A 262 -0.91 -3.53 21.37
C SER A 262 -2.38 -3.19 21.53
N LEU A 263 -3.20 -4.08 22.12
CA LEU A 263 -4.62 -3.78 22.36
C LEU A 263 -4.80 -2.57 23.29
N ALA A 264 -3.97 -2.43 24.31
CA ALA A 264 -4.13 -1.36 25.31
C ALA A 264 -3.61 0.00 24.82
N HIS A 265 -2.55 0.03 24.01
CA HIS A 265 -1.80 1.27 23.77
C HIS A 265 -1.43 1.56 22.31
N ASP A 266 -1.75 0.69 21.35
CA ASP A 266 -1.40 0.98 19.95
C ASP A 266 -2.16 2.22 19.46
N PRO A 267 -1.50 3.22 18.85
CA PRO A 267 -2.16 4.42 18.37
C PRO A 267 -3.14 4.13 17.23
N ASP A 268 -2.91 3.05 16.46
CA ASP A 268 -3.73 2.69 15.33
C ASP A 268 -4.89 1.77 15.73
N ALA A 269 -6.11 2.21 15.43
CA ALA A 269 -7.32 1.48 15.80
C ALA A 269 -7.45 0.12 15.08
N GLN A 270 -6.90 -0.04 13.87
CA GLN A 270 -6.94 -1.33 13.16
C GLN A 270 -6.03 -2.36 13.84
N VAL A 271 -4.85 -1.93 14.31
CA VAL A 271 -3.96 -2.80 15.10
C VAL A 271 -4.66 -3.26 16.38
N ARG A 272 -5.31 -2.34 17.11
CA ARG A 272 -6.08 -2.70 18.32
C ARG A 272 -7.25 -3.63 18.01
N MET A 273 -7.97 -3.41 16.90
CA MET A 273 -9.06 -4.29 16.44
C MET A 273 -8.57 -5.71 16.10
N ALA A 274 -7.43 -5.83 15.45
CA ALA A 274 -6.80 -7.13 15.20
C ALA A 274 -6.41 -7.82 16.51
N ALA A 275 -5.79 -7.07 17.43
CA ALA A 275 -5.36 -7.59 18.73
C ALA A 275 -6.54 -8.12 19.58
N VAL A 276 -7.67 -7.41 19.68
CA VAL A 276 -8.83 -7.89 20.46
C VAL A 276 -9.43 -9.17 19.86
N SER A 277 -9.46 -9.28 18.54
CA SER A 277 -9.97 -10.46 17.84
C SER A 277 -9.10 -11.68 18.14
N LEU A 278 -7.78 -11.50 18.13
CA LEU A 278 -6.79 -12.55 18.42
C LEU A 278 -6.77 -13.00 19.90
N LEU A 279 -7.15 -12.12 20.83
CA LEU A 279 -7.19 -12.44 22.26
C LEU A 279 -8.50 -13.11 22.71
N THR A 280 -9.56 -13.02 21.91
CA THR A 280 -10.88 -13.59 22.25
C THR A 280 -10.83 -15.11 22.54
N PRO A 281 -10.11 -15.95 21.77
CA PRO A 281 -10.01 -17.38 22.07
C PRO A 281 -9.31 -17.72 23.40
N VAL A 282 -8.48 -16.81 23.93
CA VAL A 282 -7.72 -17.00 25.18
C VAL A 282 -8.28 -16.18 26.35
N GLN A 283 -9.56 -15.80 26.28
CA GLN A 283 -10.27 -14.99 27.28
C GLN A 283 -10.27 -15.56 28.71
N HIS A 284 -9.94 -16.84 28.92
CA HIS A 284 -9.88 -17.41 30.26
C HIS A 284 -8.66 -16.93 31.06
N ASP A 285 -7.61 -16.45 30.39
CA ASP A 285 -6.43 -15.88 31.03
C ASP A 285 -6.80 -14.59 31.82
N SER A 286 -6.33 -14.50 33.06
CA SER A 286 -6.65 -13.38 33.94
C SER A 286 -6.12 -12.04 33.44
N SER A 287 -4.93 -12.02 32.82
CA SER A 287 -4.31 -10.81 32.27
C SER A 287 -5.12 -10.29 31.08
N VAL A 288 -5.62 -11.20 30.25
CA VAL A 288 -6.49 -10.86 29.11
C VAL A 288 -7.78 -10.24 29.60
N ARG A 289 -8.46 -10.83 30.60
CA ARG A 289 -9.69 -10.27 31.17
C ARG A 289 -9.48 -8.90 31.79
N GLN A 290 -8.35 -8.66 32.44
CA GLN A 290 -8.04 -7.36 33.04
C GLN A 290 -7.94 -6.27 31.98
N VAL A 291 -7.23 -6.53 30.87
CA VAL A 291 -7.12 -5.57 29.76
C VAL A 291 -8.48 -5.37 29.10
N LEU A 292 -9.23 -6.44 28.80
CA LEU A 292 -10.56 -6.36 28.20
C LEU A 292 -11.55 -5.51 29.03
N ARG A 293 -11.50 -5.59 30.36
CA ARG A 293 -12.32 -4.72 31.25
C ARG A 293 -11.98 -3.24 31.12
N THR A 294 -10.71 -2.94 30.87
CA THR A 294 -10.24 -1.57 30.70
C THR A 294 -10.69 -1.04 29.34
N VAL A 295 -10.36 -1.76 28.26
CA VAL A 295 -10.69 -1.33 26.90
C VAL A 295 -12.19 -1.37 26.59
N SER A 296 -13.00 -2.16 27.31
CA SER A 296 -14.47 -2.16 27.14
C SER A 296 -15.12 -0.83 27.51
N THR A 297 -14.47 -0.01 28.35
CA THR A 297 -14.99 1.27 28.82
C THR A 297 -14.16 2.47 28.34
N GLN A 298 -12.86 2.26 28.10
CA GLN A 298 -11.92 3.36 27.85
C GLN A 298 -11.42 3.47 26.40
N ASP A 299 -11.56 2.42 25.56
CA ASP A 299 -11.07 2.52 24.17
C ASP A 299 -11.91 3.54 23.38
N GLU A 300 -11.26 4.35 22.56
CA GLU A 300 -11.90 5.34 21.69
C GLU A 300 -12.81 4.67 20.64
N ASN A 301 -12.43 3.49 20.15
CA ASN A 301 -13.15 2.76 19.11
C ASN A 301 -14.37 2.01 19.69
N PRO A 302 -15.61 2.35 19.29
CA PRO A 302 -16.83 1.70 19.78
C PRO A 302 -16.89 0.19 19.52
N TYR A 303 -16.30 -0.28 18.42
CA TYR A 303 -16.25 -1.70 18.08
C TYR A 303 -15.43 -2.46 19.12
N ILE A 304 -14.24 -1.96 19.48
CA ILE A 304 -13.37 -2.59 20.48
C ILE A 304 -14.07 -2.63 21.83
N ARG A 305 -14.75 -1.55 22.22
CA ARG A 305 -15.54 -1.52 23.46
C ARG A 305 -16.60 -2.61 23.50
N THR A 306 -17.37 -2.73 22.41
CA THR A 306 -18.47 -3.68 22.27
C THR A 306 -17.98 -5.13 22.29
N VAL A 307 -16.95 -5.43 21.48
CA VAL A 307 -16.36 -6.78 21.43
C VAL A 307 -15.80 -7.15 22.80
N SER A 308 -15.03 -6.27 23.44
CA SER A 308 -14.44 -6.53 24.75
C SER A 308 -15.51 -6.78 25.82
N TYR A 309 -16.59 -6.01 25.83
CA TYR A 309 -17.72 -6.22 26.72
C TYR A 309 -18.39 -7.59 26.49
N ASN A 310 -18.69 -7.92 25.23
CA ASN A 310 -19.35 -9.18 24.87
C ASN A 310 -18.49 -10.40 25.23
N THR A 311 -17.18 -10.33 24.95
CA THR A 311 -16.20 -11.37 25.29
C THR A 311 -16.15 -11.63 26.80
N LEU A 312 -16.24 -10.57 27.63
CA LEU A 312 -16.33 -10.72 29.09
C LEU A 312 -17.64 -11.41 29.52
N GLN A 313 -18.79 -11.00 28.98
CA GLN A 313 -20.10 -11.57 29.32
C GLN A 313 -20.22 -13.05 28.92
N GLY A 314 -19.68 -13.42 27.76
CA GLY A 314 -19.67 -14.81 27.30
C GLY A 314 -18.81 -15.75 28.14
N SER A 315 -17.91 -15.23 28.99
CA SER A 315 -17.09 -16.03 29.89
C SER A 315 -17.76 -16.33 31.24
N ASP A 316 -18.72 -15.49 31.66
CA ASP A 316 -19.45 -15.64 32.93
C ASP A 316 -20.58 -16.68 32.83
N SER A 317 -20.98 -17.10 31.63
CA SER A 317 -22.04 -18.10 31.40
C SER A 317 -21.57 -19.56 31.36
N ILE A 318 -20.25 -19.81 31.52
CA ILE A 318 -19.63 -21.16 31.46
C ILE A 318 -19.08 -21.59 32.85
N GLN A 319 -19.37 -20.83 33.91
CA GLN A 319 -19.10 -21.22 35.31
C GLN A 319 -20.39 -21.60 36.03
#